data_AF-A0A848FP28-F1
#
_entry.id   AF-A0A848FP28-F1
#
_cell.length_a   1.000
_cell.length_b   1.000
_cell.length_c   1.000
_cell.angle_alpha   90.00
_cell.angle_beta   90.00
_cell.angle_gamma   90.00
#
_symmetry.space_group_name_H-M   'P 1'
#
loop_
_entity.id
_entity.type
_entity.pdbx_description
1 polymer ?
#
loop_
_entity_poly.entity_id
_entity_poly.type
_entity_poly.pdbx_seq_one_letter_code
_entity_poly.pdbx_strand_id
1 'polypeptide(L)'
;MRKIFILMVSMLGATWLQAQTITFNPEAFTAEDEVIVTVDATGTPMAGKPEAYIWIWANKDAAGGQIDGLTNGSDFKNSKAEAKMTNKGGNIWEYKFTGTVMFGVDPGRLVHLQLLIKTKDGGAQTPDSKKFNFDPIVFVPSPFRVFPDKVGEDDVVTVNFHQALAPTTAEQRMTPQTVTVKLFDKDNVQIGDVKTWNVKSDGNGAFSYSFIPSITWTIPAGKKAGKFSYRFDGIGKDVTGNTVTVTGTTTEKTIDALK
;
A
#
# COMPACT_ATOMS: atom_id res chain seq x y z
N MET A 1 65.28 18.59 -11.23
CA MET A 1 64.60 18.13 -9.98
C MET A 1 63.36 18.96 -9.60
N ARG A 2 63.33 20.30 -9.76
CA ARG A 2 62.13 21.14 -9.51
C ARG A 2 60.86 20.78 -10.33
N LYS A 3 61.02 20.27 -11.55
CA LYS A 3 59.87 19.93 -12.43
C LYS A 3 59.22 18.57 -12.11
N ILE A 4 59.91 17.68 -11.39
CA ILE A 4 59.37 16.37 -10.96
C ILE A 4 58.56 16.52 -9.66
N PHE A 5 58.90 17.50 -8.82
CA PHE A 5 58.17 17.76 -7.58
C PHE A 5 56.77 18.35 -7.81
N ILE A 6 56.55 19.05 -8.93
CA ILE A 6 55.24 19.65 -9.27
C ILE A 6 54.24 18.58 -9.73
N LEU A 7 54.69 17.47 -10.33
CA LEU A 7 53.81 16.40 -10.81
C LEU A 7 53.31 15.48 -9.66
N MET A 8 54.07 15.36 -8.56
CA MET A 8 53.67 14.56 -7.38
C MET A 8 52.68 15.29 -6.48
N VAL A 9 52.71 16.62 -6.43
CA VAL A 9 51.77 17.41 -5.61
C VAL A 9 50.38 17.51 -6.27
N SER A 10 50.28 17.33 -7.59
CA SER A 10 48.99 17.34 -8.31
C SER A 10 48.15 16.06 -8.19
N MET A 11 48.65 14.99 -7.55
CA MET A 11 47.92 13.72 -7.39
C MET A 11 47.28 13.49 -6.02
N LEU A 12 47.45 14.41 -5.04
CA LEU A 12 46.96 14.26 -3.66
C LEU A 12 45.56 14.86 -3.41
N GLY A 13 44.88 15.34 -4.46
CA GLY A 13 43.57 16.00 -4.37
C GLY A 13 42.38 15.12 -4.77
N ALA A 14 42.47 13.79 -4.67
CA ALA A 14 41.29 12.94 -4.87
C ALA A 14 40.32 13.14 -3.70
N THR A 15 39.47 14.16 -3.78
CA THR A 15 38.31 14.30 -2.91
C THR A 15 37.43 13.08 -3.17
N TRP A 16 37.42 12.14 -2.24
CA TRP A 16 36.48 11.04 -2.21
C TRP A 16 35.09 11.64 -2.06
N LEU A 17 34.39 11.85 -3.18
CA LEU A 17 32.98 12.19 -3.18
C LEU A 17 32.24 11.03 -2.52
N GLN A 18 31.84 11.23 -1.27
CA GLN A 18 31.00 10.28 -0.57
C GLN A 18 29.61 10.31 -1.21
N ALA A 19 29.04 9.14 -1.49
CA ALA A 19 27.64 9.06 -1.87
C ALA A 19 26.77 9.37 -0.64
N GLN A 20 25.58 9.93 -0.89
CA GLN A 20 24.57 10.08 0.17
C GLN A 20 24.20 8.73 0.77
N THR A 21 23.94 8.70 2.08
CA THR A 21 23.36 7.53 2.74
C THR A 21 21.84 7.71 2.81
N ILE A 22 21.09 6.74 2.30
CA ILE A 22 19.63 6.79 2.28
C ILE A 22 19.08 5.58 3.03
N THR A 23 18.16 5.83 3.94
CA THR A 23 17.40 4.81 4.66
C THR A 23 15.91 5.09 4.56
N PHE A 24 15.11 4.04 4.65
CA PHE A 24 13.65 4.11 4.65
C PHE A 24 13.12 3.53 5.94
N ASN A 25 12.00 4.08 6.41
CA ASN A 25 11.19 3.52 7.48
C ASN A 25 9.73 3.44 7.01
N PRO A 26 9.15 2.24 6.83
CA PRO A 26 9.80 0.93 7.03
C PRO A 26 10.92 0.66 6.00
N GLU A 27 11.84 -0.26 6.31
CA GLU A 27 12.98 -0.60 5.42
C GLU A 27 12.52 -1.30 4.13
N ALA A 28 11.50 -2.13 4.26
CA ALA A 28 10.79 -2.78 3.17
C ALA A 28 9.37 -2.17 3.09
N PHE A 29 8.94 -1.80 1.90
CA PHE A 29 7.69 -1.07 1.69
C PHE A 29 7.10 -1.37 0.32
N THR A 30 5.78 -1.47 0.27
CA THR A 30 5.00 -1.49 -0.97
C THR A 30 4.77 -0.07 -1.49
N ALA A 31 4.22 0.06 -2.69
CA ALA A 31 3.84 1.36 -3.25
C ALA A 31 2.70 2.06 -2.49
N GLU A 32 1.98 1.35 -1.61
CA GLU A 32 0.83 1.87 -0.86
C GLU A 32 1.18 2.29 0.58
N ASP A 33 2.37 1.92 1.06
CA ASP A 33 2.80 2.29 2.41
C ASP A 33 3.18 3.77 2.50
N GLU A 34 2.92 4.39 3.66
CA GLU A 34 3.53 5.68 4.00
C GLU A 34 4.98 5.42 4.45
N VAL A 35 5.91 6.01 3.71
CA VAL A 35 7.35 5.80 3.90
C VAL A 35 8.01 7.10 4.31
N ILE A 36 8.88 7.02 5.31
CA ILE A 36 9.78 8.09 5.69
C ILE A 36 11.16 7.77 5.10
N VAL A 37 11.63 8.62 4.19
CA VAL A 37 13.01 8.56 3.69
C VAL A 37 13.89 9.51 4.48
N THR A 38 15.03 9.00 4.96
CA THR A 38 16.07 9.78 5.62
C THR A 38 17.32 9.78 4.75
N VAL A 39 17.87 10.97 4.51
CA VAL A 39 19.05 11.18 3.67
C VAL A 39 20.13 11.88 4.49
N ASP A 40 21.28 11.23 4.68
CA ASP A 40 22.50 11.86 5.18
C ASP A 40 23.37 12.31 4.01
N ALA A 41 23.51 13.62 3.88
CA ALA A 41 24.28 14.30 2.84
C ALA A 41 25.72 14.65 3.26
N THR A 42 26.21 14.12 4.39
CA THR A 42 27.58 14.34 4.84
C THR A 42 28.59 13.92 3.77
N GLY A 43 29.57 14.78 3.50
CA GLY A 43 30.60 14.53 2.47
C GLY A 43 30.14 14.78 1.02
N THR A 44 28.92 15.26 0.81
CA THR A 44 28.40 15.68 -0.50
C THR A 44 28.41 17.20 -0.65
N PRO A 45 28.20 17.76 -1.86
CA PRO A 45 27.97 19.20 -2.06
C PRO A 45 26.78 19.78 -1.26
N MET A 46 25.89 18.92 -0.76
CA MET A 46 24.75 19.31 0.08
C MET A 46 25.09 19.46 1.56
N ALA A 47 26.32 19.11 1.99
CA ALA A 47 26.75 19.32 3.37
C ALA A 47 26.75 20.82 3.74
N GLY A 48 26.20 21.16 4.90
CA GLY A 48 26.10 22.53 5.40
C GLY A 48 25.09 23.42 4.69
N LYS A 49 24.27 22.88 3.76
CA LYS A 49 23.22 23.67 3.11
C LYS A 49 22.06 23.93 4.08
N PRO A 50 21.43 25.12 4.03
CA PRO A 50 20.36 25.48 4.96
C PRO A 50 19.01 24.83 4.60
N GLU A 51 18.85 24.37 3.37
CA GLU A 51 17.64 23.72 2.88
C GLU A 51 18.01 22.58 1.92
N ALA A 52 17.17 21.55 1.89
CA ALA A 52 17.22 20.48 0.91
C ALA A 52 15.82 20.20 0.34
N TYR A 53 15.79 19.84 -0.94
CA TYR A 53 14.61 19.48 -1.69
C TYR A 53 14.83 18.13 -2.35
N ILE A 54 13.85 17.23 -2.25
CA ILE A 54 13.91 15.91 -2.87
C ILE A 54 13.67 16.03 -4.38
N TRP A 55 14.44 15.29 -5.18
CA TRP A 55 14.19 15.05 -6.60
C TRP A 55 14.13 13.55 -6.80
N ILE A 56 12.95 13.03 -7.15
CA ILE A 56 12.65 11.60 -7.08
C ILE A 56 12.00 11.12 -8.37
N TRP A 57 12.33 9.90 -8.80
CA TRP A 57 11.76 9.26 -9.98
C TRP A 57 11.63 7.75 -9.77
N ALA A 58 10.67 7.14 -10.44
CA ALA A 58 10.45 5.70 -10.46
C ALA A 58 10.81 5.12 -11.83
N ASN A 59 11.10 3.82 -11.86
CA ASN A 59 11.17 3.00 -13.08
C ASN A 59 12.22 3.44 -14.12
N LYS A 60 13.24 4.20 -13.73
CA LYS A 60 14.38 4.47 -14.62
C LYS A 60 15.00 3.14 -15.07
N ASP A 61 15.07 2.96 -16.39
CA ASP A 61 15.47 1.75 -17.10
C ASP A 61 14.55 0.52 -16.92
N ALA A 62 13.32 0.68 -16.42
CA ALA A 62 12.32 -0.39 -16.39
C ALA A 62 11.44 -0.38 -17.65
N ALA A 63 10.81 -1.53 -17.94
CA ALA A 63 9.77 -1.62 -18.97
C ALA A 63 8.59 -0.69 -18.61
N GLY A 64 8.21 0.20 -19.53
CA GLY A 64 7.19 1.23 -19.29
C GLY A 64 7.72 2.65 -19.06
N GLY A 65 9.04 2.81 -18.95
CA GLY A 65 9.71 4.11 -18.89
C GLY A 65 9.74 4.75 -17.49
N GLN A 66 10.57 5.79 -17.37
CA GLN A 66 10.71 6.57 -16.14
C GLN A 66 9.43 7.36 -15.84
N ILE A 67 9.11 7.46 -14.56
CA ILE A 67 8.01 8.28 -14.04
C ILE A 67 8.61 9.27 -13.03
N ASP A 68 8.49 10.56 -13.29
CA ASP A 68 8.97 11.58 -12.35
C ASP A 68 7.98 11.74 -11.19
N GLY A 69 8.50 12.01 -9.98
CA GLY A 69 7.67 12.36 -8.84
C GLY A 69 6.90 13.65 -9.12
N LEU A 70 5.63 13.71 -8.74
CA LEU A 70 4.76 14.88 -8.93
C LEU A 70 5.26 16.12 -8.18
N THR A 71 6.07 15.90 -7.14
CA THR A 71 6.77 16.93 -6.36
C THR A 71 7.94 17.54 -7.11
N ASN A 72 8.46 16.88 -8.15
CA ASN A 72 9.48 17.47 -9.00
C ASN A 72 8.91 18.73 -9.68
N GLY A 73 9.73 19.78 -9.71
CA GLY A 73 9.45 20.96 -10.52
C GLY A 73 9.55 20.64 -12.02
N SER A 74 9.03 21.51 -12.87
CA SER A 74 9.29 21.45 -14.32
C SER A 74 10.73 21.86 -14.67
N ASP A 75 11.46 22.44 -13.71
CA ASP A 75 12.82 22.93 -13.88
C ASP A 75 13.70 22.45 -12.72
N PHE A 76 14.84 21.85 -13.05
CA PHE A 76 15.86 21.48 -12.09
C PHE A 76 16.40 22.69 -11.31
N LYS A 77 16.32 23.90 -11.86
CA LYS A 77 16.78 25.12 -11.18
C LYS A 77 15.71 25.79 -10.30
N ASN A 78 14.55 25.15 -10.12
CA ASN A 78 13.50 25.68 -9.26
C ASN A 78 12.67 24.58 -8.59
N SER A 79 13.03 24.23 -7.36
CA SER A 79 12.29 23.25 -6.57
C SER A 79 10.98 23.83 -6.02
N LYS A 80 9.91 23.03 -6.12
CA LYS A 80 8.60 23.31 -5.53
C LYS A 80 8.66 23.25 -4.00
N ALA A 81 7.72 23.93 -3.33
CA ALA A 81 7.66 23.95 -1.87
C ALA A 81 7.36 22.56 -1.28
N GLU A 82 6.54 21.78 -1.99
CA GLU A 82 6.16 20.42 -1.65
C GLU A 82 7.34 19.47 -1.63
N ALA A 83 8.42 19.74 -2.37
CA ALA A 83 9.63 18.93 -2.37
C ALA A 83 10.57 19.22 -1.19
N LYS A 84 10.27 20.24 -0.37
CA LYS A 84 11.16 20.66 0.72
C LYS A 84 11.21 19.58 1.81
N MET A 85 12.42 19.21 2.20
CA MET A 85 12.68 18.23 3.25
C MET A 85 12.77 18.89 4.63
N THR A 86 12.54 18.09 5.67
CA THR A 86 12.70 18.51 7.07
C THR A 86 14.13 18.23 7.54
N ASN A 87 14.83 19.23 8.06
CA ASN A 87 16.17 19.04 8.65
C ASN A 87 16.04 18.35 10.02
N LYS A 88 16.80 17.28 10.25
CA LYS A 88 16.82 16.52 11.52
C LYS A 88 18.07 16.78 12.37
N GLY A 89 18.92 17.69 11.94
CA GLY A 89 20.21 18.04 12.53
C GLY A 89 21.36 17.76 11.58
N GLY A 90 22.34 18.66 11.54
CA GLY A 90 23.52 18.53 10.68
C GLY A 90 23.14 18.44 9.19
N ASN A 91 23.57 17.36 8.53
CA ASN A 91 23.33 17.09 7.11
C ASN A 91 22.24 16.05 6.87
N ILE A 92 21.38 15.78 7.86
CA ILE A 92 20.36 14.74 7.82
C ILE A 92 19.00 15.35 7.49
N TRP A 93 18.34 14.83 6.46
CA TRP A 93 17.09 15.35 5.92
C TRP A 93 16.03 14.25 5.83
N GLU A 94 14.80 14.59 6.15
CA GLU A 94 13.66 13.67 6.17
C GLU A 94 12.56 14.12 5.22
N TYR A 95 11.97 13.17 4.48
CA TYR A 95 10.81 13.39 3.64
C TYR A 95 9.84 12.22 3.74
N LYS A 96 8.53 12.51 3.70
CA LYS A 96 7.47 11.53 3.86
C LYS A 96 6.64 11.45 2.58
N PHE A 97 6.36 10.24 2.11
CA PHE A 97 5.53 10.02 0.92
C PHE A 97 4.85 8.65 0.91
N THR A 98 3.84 8.51 0.07
CA THR A 98 3.30 7.21 -0.38
C THR A 98 3.59 7.08 -1.87
N GLY A 99 4.03 5.91 -2.34
CA GLY A 99 4.47 5.72 -3.72
C GLY A 99 3.39 6.09 -4.75
N THR A 100 2.18 5.56 -4.61
CA THR A 100 1.05 5.85 -5.50
C THR A 100 0.71 7.34 -5.56
N VAL A 101 0.79 8.05 -4.43
CA VAL A 101 0.55 9.50 -4.35
C VAL A 101 1.71 10.29 -4.96
N MET A 102 2.95 9.89 -4.70
CA MET A 102 4.16 10.55 -5.22
C MET A 102 4.23 10.49 -6.75
N PHE A 103 3.80 9.39 -7.36
CA PHE A 103 3.95 9.16 -8.79
C PHE A 103 2.62 9.21 -9.57
N GLY A 104 1.47 9.27 -8.90
CA GLY A 104 0.15 9.39 -9.54
C GLY A 104 -0.23 8.18 -10.40
N VAL A 105 0.20 6.97 -10.01
CA VAL A 105 -0.04 5.73 -10.76
C VAL A 105 -0.44 4.60 -9.82
N ASP A 106 -1.10 3.58 -10.40
CA ASP A 106 -1.45 2.35 -9.69
C ASP A 106 -0.19 1.65 -9.10
N PRO A 107 -0.30 1.00 -7.94
CA PRO A 107 0.86 0.45 -7.25
C PRO A 107 1.60 -0.62 -8.06
N GLY A 108 0.88 -1.42 -8.85
CA GLY A 108 1.47 -2.43 -9.74
C GLY A 108 2.31 -1.86 -10.88
N ARG A 109 2.28 -0.54 -11.11
CA ARG A 109 3.14 0.13 -12.10
C ARG A 109 4.47 0.59 -11.51
N LEU A 110 4.67 0.53 -10.21
CA LEU A 110 5.89 0.99 -9.55
C LEU A 110 6.80 -0.19 -9.20
N VAL A 111 8.00 -0.23 -9.80
CA VAL A 111 8.96 -1.33 -9.62
C VAL A 111 10.06 -0.93 -8.64
N HIS A 112 10.70 0.21 -8.90
CA HIS A 112 11.74 0.78 -8.05
C HIS A 112 11.75 2.30 -8.15
N LEU A 113 12.32 2.94 -7.14
CA LEU A 113 12.57 4.38 -7.09
C LEU A 113 14.05 4.69 -6.98
N GLN A 114 14.41 5.90 -7.39
CA GLN A 114 15.70 6.53 -7.14
C GLN A 114 15.47 8.01 -6.81
N LEU A 115 16.40 8.61 -6.10
CA LEU A 115 16.32 10.00 -5.68
C LEU A 115 17.69 10.65 -5.56
N LEU A 116 17.68 11.97 -5.53
CA LEU A 116 18.75 12.81 -5.01
C LEU A 116 18.14 13.96 -4.20
N ILE A 117 18.96 14.63 -3.40
CA ILE A 117 18.55 15.87 -2.74
C ILE A 117 19.39 17.04 -3.26
N LYS A 118 18.77 18.21 -3.32
CA LYS A 118 19.36 19.42 -3.93
C LYS A 118 18.95 20.70 -3.22
N THR A 119 19.70 21.77 -3.45
CA THR A 119 19.24 23.12 -3.08
C THR A 119 18.07 23.54 -3.96
N LYS A 120 17.33 24.58 -3.53
CA LYS A 120 16.14 25.08 -4.25
C LYS A 120 16.43 25.41 -5.72
N ASP A 121 17.61 25.95 -5.97
CA ASP A 121 18.11 26.39 -7.27
C ASP A 121 18.90 25.31 -8.03
N GLY A 122 19.09 24.13 -7.43
CA GLY A 122 19.92 23.06 -8.00
C GLY A 122 21.42 23.37 -8.04
N GLY A 123 21.89 24.45 -7.39
CA GLY A 123 23.31 24.83 -7.34
C GLY A 123 24.20 23.85 -6.59
N ALA A 124 23.63 23.04 -5.70
CA ALA A 124 24.28 21.87 -5.11
C ALA A 124 23.32 20.68 -5.07
N GLN A 125 23.87 19.47 -5.19
CA GLN A 125 23.12 18.22 -5.17
C GLN A 125 23.97 17.06 -4.67
N THR A 126 23.31 16.00 -4.24
CA THR A 126 23.92 14.68 -4.08
C THR A 126 23.98 13.94 -5.43
N PRO A 127 24.77 12.86 -5.55
CA PRO A 127 24.66 11.93 -6.66
C PRO A 127 23.28 11.22 -6.68
N ASP A 128 22.88 10.71 -7.85
CA ASP A 128 21.74 9.79 -7.98
C ASP A 128 21.89 8.62 -7.00
N SER A 129 20.80 8.25 -6.31
CA SER A 129 20.80 7.06 -5.47
C SER A 129 20.87 5.77 -6.31
N LYS A 130 21.22 4.67 -5.63
CA LYS A 130 20.89 3.33 -6.12
C LYS A 130 19.36 3.15 -6.24
N LYS A 131 18.95 2.10 -6.95
CA LYS A 131 17.54 1.68 -7.05
C LYS A 131 17.08 1.10 -5.71
N PHE A 132 15.90 1.51 -5.26
CA PHE A 132 15.20 0.94 -4.11
C PHE A 132 13.89 0.35 -4.61
N ASN A 133 13.67 -0.94 -4.38
CA ASN A 133 12.51 -1.64 -4.91
C ASN A 133 11.28 -1.32 -4.06
N PHE A 134 10.13 -1.24 -4.73
CA PHE A 134 8.86 -1.44 -4.05
C PHE A 134 8.67 -2.94 -3.88
N ASP A 135 8.31 -3.37 -2.68
CA ASP A 135 7.90 -4.74 -2.47
C ASP A 135 6.62 -5.01 -3.25
N PRO A 136 6.51 -6.20 -3.88
CA PRO A 136 5.32 -6.55 -4.61
C PRO A 136 4.13 -6.56 -3.65
N ILE A 137 2.97 -6.13 -4.14
CA ILE A 137 1.72 -6.41 -3.44
C ILE A 137 1.52 -7.92 -3.50
N VAL A 138 1.88 -8.62 -2.42
CA VAL A 138 1.65 -10.05 -2.30
C VAL A 138 0.20 -10.24 -1.91
N PHE A 139 -0.55 -10.90 -2.78
CA PHE A 139 -1.86 -11.40 -2.40
C PHE A 139 -1.69 -12.45 -1.31
N VAL A 140 -2.09 -12.11 -0.08
CA VAL A 140 -2.17 -13.08 1.01
C VAL A 140 -3.53 -13.80 0.90
N PRO A 141 -3.54 -15.10 0.58
CA PRO A 141 -4.80 -15.84 0.53
C PRO A 141 -5.45 -15.82 1.92
N SER A 142 -6.75 -15.54 1.98
CA SER A 142 -7.54 -15.53 3.21
C SER A 142 -8.79 -16.39 2.99
N PRO A 143 -9.27 -17.12 4.02
CA PRO A 143 -10.53 -17.83 3.94
C PRO A 143 -11.70 -16.91 3.63
N PHE A 144 -11.70 -15.69 4.14
CA PHE A 144 -12.79 -14.75 3.98
C PHE A 144 -12.25 -13.45 3.37
N ARG A 145 -12.91 -12.96 2.33
CA ARG A 145 -12.57 -11.68 1.69
C ARG A 145 -13.82 -10.90 1.31
N VAL A 146 -13.71 -9.58 1.35
CA VAL A 146 -14.74 -8.66 0.86
C VAL A 146 -14.14 -7.81 -0.25
N PHE A 147 -14.92 -7.58 -1.31
CA PHE A 147 -14.61 -6.62 -2.36
C PHE A 147 -15.80 -5.66 -2.56
N PRO A 148 -15.59 -4.35 -2.70
CA PRO A 148 -14.33 -3.64 -2.51
C PRO A 148 -13.82 -3.73 -1.05
N ASP A 149 -12.54 -3.45 -0.83
CA ASP A 149 -12.00 -3.44 0.54
C ASP A 149 -12.47 -2.22 1.35
N LYS A 150 -12.72 -1.09 0.70
CA LYS A 150 -13.47 0.02 1.30
C LYS A 150 -14.89 -0.03 0.77
N VAL A 151 -15.85 -0.18 1.68
CA VAL A 151 -17.26 -0.43 1.34
C VAL A 151 -18.09 0.79 1.71
N GLY A 152 -18.78 1.37 0.74
CA GLY A 152 -19.91 2.27 0.91
C GLY A 152 -21.25 1.55 0.96
N GLU A 153 -22.29 2.24 1.40
CA GLU A 153 -23.65 1.67 1.50
C GLU A 153 -24.31 1.43 0.14
N ASP A 154 -23.87 2.13 -0.88
CA ASP A 154 -24.35 2.02 -2.26
C ASP A 154 -23.42 1.19 -3.17
N ASP A 155 -22.32 0.67 -2.62
CA ASP A 155 -21.37 -0.14 -3.39
C ASP A 155 -21.89 -1.57 -3.60
N VAL A 156 -21.49 -2.17 -4.73
CA VAL A 156 -21.64 -3.62 -4.92
C VAL A 156 -20.62 -4.34 -4.05
N VAL A 157 -21.09 -4.96 -2.98
CA VAL A 157 -20.27 -5.71 -2.02
C VAL A 157 -20.30 -7.18 -2.38
N THR A 158 -19.14 -7.75 -2.65
CA THR A 158 -18.94 -9.18 -2.85
C THR A 158 -18.23 -9.80 -1.65
N VAL A 159 -18.90 -10.69 -0.95
CA VAL A 159 -18.29 -11.53 0.09
C VAL A 159 -17.82 -12.84 -0.53
N ASN A 160 -16.62 -13.28 -0.14
CA ASN A 160 -15.97 -14.46 -0.67
C ASN A 160 -15.56 -15.40 0.46
N PHE A 161 -15.65 -16.70 0.19
CA PHE A 161 -15.15 -17.77 1.02
C PHE A 161 -14.25 -18.71 0.20
N HIS A 162 -13.05 -18.99 0.70
CA HIS A 162 -12.14 -19.97 0.11
C HIS A 162 -12.01 -21.18 1.03
N GLN A 163 -12.66 -22.28 0.63
CA GLN A 163 -12.83 -23.49 1.43
C GLN A 163 -11.50 -24.07 1.95
N ALA A 164 -10.48 -24.18 1.09
CA ALA A 164 -9.19 -24.77 1.48
C ALA A 164 -8.42 -23.98 2.57
N LEU A 165 -8.78 -22.71 2.78
CA LEU A 165 -8.13 -21.83 3.74
C LEU A 165 -8.95 -21.66 5.03
N ALA A 166 -10.11 -22.32 5.12
CA ALA A 166 -11.05 -22.14 6.21
C ALA A 166 -10.43 -22.48 7.59
N PRO A 167 -10.82 -21.77 8.66
CA PRO A 167 -10.22 -21.90 9.99
C PRO A 167 -10.48 -23.25 10.67
N THR A 168 -11.51 -24.00 10.24
CA THR A 168 -11.86 -25.29 10.84
C THR A 168 -11.89 -26.40 9.79
N THR A 169 -11.53 -27.62 10.19
CA THR A 169 -11.62 -28.80 9.31
C THR A 169 -13.05 -29.11 8.88
N ALA A 170 -14.06 -28.69 9.65
CA ALA A 170 -15.46 -28.80 9.26
C ALA A 170 -15.76 -27.88 8.07
N GLU A 171 -15.34 -26.61 8.14
CA GLU A 171 -15.51 -25.66 7.04
C GLU A 171 -14.66 -26.01 5.82
N GLN A 172 -13.44 -26.53 6.00
CA GLN A 172 -12.60 -27.01 4.90
C GLN A 172 -13.25 -28.18 4.14
N ARG A 173 -14.13 -28.95 4.78
CA ARG A 173 -14.86 -30.07 4.16
C ARG A 173 -16.30 -29.73 3.80
N MET A 174 -16.74 -28.51 4.09
CA MET A 174 -18.08 -28.03 3.78
C MET A 174 -18.19 -27.73 2.29
N THR A 175 -19.24 -28.21 1.64
CA THR A 175 -19.77 -27.63 0.40
C THR A 175 -20.71 -26.49 0.78
N PRO A 176 -20.29 -25.22 0.64
CA PRO A 176 -21.12 -24.07 0.99
C PRO A 176 -22.34 -24.01 0.08
N GLN A 177 -23.49 -23.74 0.66
CA GLN A 177 -24.75 -23.63 -0.06
C GLN A 177 -25.35 -22.25 0.08
N THR A 178 -25.23 -21.66 1.27
CA THR A 178 -25.81 -20.34 1.55
C THR A 178 -24.80 -19.40 2.19
N VAL A 179 -25.03 -18.11 1.99
CA VAL A 179 -24.41 -17.04 2.77
C VAL A 179 -25.51 -16.34 3.56
N THR A 180 -25.26 -16.10 4.84
CA THR A 180 -26.13 -15.35 5.72
C THR A 180 -25.46 -14.03 6.08
N VAL A 181 -26.16 -12.91 5.89
CA VAL A 181 -25.66 -11.55 6.14
C VAL A 181 -26.59 -10.79 7.09
N LYS A 182 -25.99 -10.07 8.03
CA LYS A 182 -26.67 -9.13 8.94
C LYS A 182 -26.09 -7.75 8.78
N LEU A 183 -26.93 -6.73 8.66
CA LEU A 183 -26.51 -5.33 8.62
C LEU A 183 -26.65 -4.70 10.01
N PHE A 184 -25.73 -3.83 10.39
CA PHE A 184 -25.75 -3.09 11.66
C PHE A 184 -25.50 -1.61 11.42
N ASP A 185 -26.08 -0.76 12.27
CA ASP A 185 -25.78 0.67 12.30
C ASP A 185 -24.43 0.97 12.97
N LYS A 186 -24.08 2.26 13.06
CA LYS A 186 -22.84 2.72 13.71
C LYS A 186 -22.83 2.48 15.23
N ASP A 187 -23.99 2.22 15.83
CA ASP A 187 -24.14 1.90 17.26
C ASP A 187 -24.14 0.37 17.52
N ASN A 188 -23.87 -0.44 16.48
CA ASN A 188 -23.94 -1.90 16.48
C ASN A 188 -25.35 -2.49 16.69
N VAL A 189 -26.40 -1.72 16.41
CA VAL A 189 -27.78 -2.22 16.40
C VAL A 189 -28.09 -2.83 15.04
N GLN A 190 -28.66 -4.03 15.00
CA GLN A 190 -29.03 -4.68 13.74
C GLN A 190 -30.07 -3.85 12.98
N ILE A 191 -29.82 -3.63 11.69
CA ILE A 191 -30.74 -2.96 10.76
C ILE A 191 -31.48 -4.03 9.97
N GLY A 192 -32.81 -4.03 10.09
CA GLY A 192 -33.70 -4.91 9.33
C GLY A 192 -33.48 -6.40 9.59
N ASP A 193 -34.02 -7.21 8.69
CA ASP A 193 -33.99 -8.67 8.82
C ASP A 193 -32.64 -9.27 8.40
N VAL A 194 -32.32 -10.43 8.98
CA VAL A 194 -31.22 -11.27 8.50
C VAL A 194 -31.54 -11.76 7.09
N LYS A 195 -30.57 -11.68 6.18
CA LYS A 195 -30.73 -12.17 4.81
C LYS A 195 -29.89 -13.41 4.57
N THR A 196 -30.44 -14.37 3.85
CA THR A 196 -29.75 -15.60 3.46
C THR A 196 -29.99 -15.86 1.98
N TRP A 197 -28.92 -16.17 1.25
CA TRP A 197 -28.96 -16.43 -0.19
C TRP A 197 -28.14 -17.64 -0.55
N ASN A 198 -28.48 -18.26 -1.69
CA ASN A 198 -27.64 -19.29 -2.27
C ASN A 198 -26.32 -18.69 -2.75
N VAL A 199 -25.21 -19.33 -2.42
CA VAL A 199 -23.88 -18.90 -2.87
C VAL A 199 -23.66 -19.28 -4.31
N LYS A 200 -22.83 -18.50 -5.00
CA LYS A 200 -22.23 -18.89 -6.27
C LYS A 200 -20.96 -19.67 -6.00
N SER A 201 -20.74 -20.78 -6.71
CA SER A 201 -19.44 -21.43 -6.80
C SER A 201 -18.63 -20.77 -7.91
N ASP A 202 -17.44 -20.29 -7.58
CA ASP A 202 -16.49 -19.69 -8.53
C ASP A 202 -15.43 -20.68 -9.02
N GLY A 203 -15.53 -21.94 -8.61
CA GLY A 203 -14.55 -22.99 -8.89
C GLY A 203 -13.37 -22.98 -7.90
N ASN A 204 -12.55 -24.04 -7.94
CA ASN A 204 -11.35 -24.19 -7.09
C ASN A 204 -11.59 -23.98 -5.58
N GLY A 205 -12.78 -24.32 -5.09
CA GLY A 205 -13.15 -24.15 -3.67
C GLY A 205 -13.43 -22.70 -3.26
N ALA A 206 -13.58 -21.78 -4.21
CA ALA A 206 -14.01 -20.41 -3.97
C ALA A 206 -15.52 -20.27 -4.16
N PHE A 207 -16.16 -19.52 -3.25
CA PHE A 207 -17.58 -19.25 -3.23
C PHE A 207 -17.83 -17.78 -2.96
N SER A 208 -18.85 -17.20 -3.57
CA SER A 208 -19.16 -15.78 -3.41
C SER A 208 -20.65 -15.46 -3.46
N TYR A 209 -20.97 -14.24 -3.01
CA TYR A 209 -22.26 -13.61 -3.23
C TYR A 209 -22.09 -12.10 -3.24
N SER A 210 -22.87 -11.40 -4.07
CA SER A 210 -22.82 -9.95 -4.21
C SER A 210 -24.16 -9.31 -3.84
N PHE A 211 -24.11 -8.19 -3.12
CA PHE A 211 -25.28 -7.40 -2.71
C PHE A 211 -24.93 -5.92 -2.62
N ILE A 212 -25.95 -5.05 -2.65
CA ILE A 212 -25.79 -3.61 -2.35
C ILE A 212 -26.51 -3.34 -1.02
N PRO A 213 -25.83 -2.88 0.04
CA PRO A 213 -26.44 -2.69 1.35
C PRO A 213 -27.72 -1.84 1.33
N SER A 214 -27.70 -0.68 0.67
CA SER A 214 -28.83 0.26 0.62
C SER A 214 -30.04 -0.26 -0.18
N ILE A 215 -29.83 -1.18 -1.12
CA ILE A 215 -30.92 -1.85 -1.86
C ILE A 215 -31.48 -3.03 -1.06
N THR A 216 -30.60 -3.73 -0.34
CA THR A 216 -30.93 -4.99 0.32
C THR A 216 -31.67 -4.79 1.63
N TRP A 217 -31.38 -3.69 2.34
CA TRP A 217 -32.03 -3.31 3.58
C TRP A 217 -32.62 -1.91 3.49
N THR A 218 -33.81 -1.74 4.05
CA THR A 218 -34.36 -0.41 4.33
C THR A 218 -33.66 0.17 5.56
N ILE A 219 -32.78 1.14 5.35
CA ILE A 219 -32.09 1.84 6.45
C ILE A 219 -33.05 2.87 7.07
N PRO A 220 -33.32 2.81 8.39
CA PRO A 220 -34.21 3.76 9.05
C PRO A 220 -33.73 5.21 8.92
N ALA A 221 -34.67 6.15 8.83
CA ALA A 221 -34.37 7.57 8.77
C ALA A 221 -33.50 8.01 9.97
N GLY A 222 -32.44 8.76 9.70
CA GLY A 222 -31.49 9.23 10.72
C GLY A 222 -30.44 8.19 11.16
N LYS A 223 -30.49 6.96 10.62
CA LYS A 223 -29.45 5.94 10.81
C LYS A 223 -28.56 5.82 9.57
N LYS A 224 -27.36 5.27 9.76
CA LYS A 224 -26.41 4.93 8.69
C LYS A 224 -25.90 3.52 8.89
N ALA A 225 -25.65 2.81 7.79
CA ALA A 225 -25.01 1.52 7.85
C ALA A 225 -23.58 1.66 8.43
N GLY A 226 -23.27 0.86 9.46
CA GLY A 226 -22.00 0.90 10.17
C GLY A 226 -21.09 -0.26 9.79
N LYS A 227 -21.65 -1.47 9.77
CA LYS A 227 -20.95 -2.71 9.41
C LYS A 227 -21.95 -3.76 8.96
N PHE A 228 -21.45 -4.84 8.36
CA PHE A 228 -22.21 -6.06 8.20
C PHE A 228 -21.41 -7.25 8.72
N SER A 229 -22.12 -8.29 9.17
CA SER A 229 -21.53 -9.60 9.41
C SER A 229 -22.02 -10.59 8.38
N TYR A 230 -21.17 -11.55 8.01
CA TYR A 230 -21.48 -12.58 7.03
C TYR A 230 -20.91 -13.93 7.44
N ARG A 231 -21.57 -15.00 7.02
CA ARG A 231 -21.18 -16.39 7.28
C ARG A 231 -21.63 -17.28 6.13
N PHE A 232 -20.78 -18.22 5.76
CA PHE A 232 -21.11 -19.25 4.78
C PHE A 232 -21.54 -20.53 5.49
N ASP A 233 -22.69 -21.08 5.12
CA ASP A 233 -23.27 -22.29 5.69
C ASP A 233 -23.50 -23.32 4.58
N GLY A 234 -23.43 -24.60 4.92
CA GLY A 234 -23.55 -25.66 3.94
C GLY A 234 -23.60 -27.05 4.54
N ILE A 235 -23.22 -28.04 3.73
CA ILE A 235 -23.20 -29.44 4.14
C ILE A 235 -21.78 -29.98 4.09
N GLY A 236 -21.41 -30.81 5.06
CA GLY A 236 -20.12 -31.48 5.11
C GLY A 236 -20.24 -32.92 5.57
N LYS A 237 -19.11 -33.60 5.70
CA LYS A 237 -19.02 -34.93 6.30
C LYS A 237 -18.41 -34.83 7.69
N ASP A 238 -19.04 -35.48 8.67
CA ASP A 238 -18.46 -35.67 10.00
C ASP A 238 -17.35 -36.75 9.99
N VAL A 239 -16.78 -37.04 11.17
CA VAL A 239 -15.73 -38.06 11.32
C VAL A 239 -16.20 -39.48 11.01
N THR A 240 -17.51 -39.71 10.95
CA THR A 240 -18.10 -41.02 10.65
C THR A 240 -18.62 -41.10 9.21
N GLY A 241 -18.45 -40.05 8.40
CA GLY A 241 -18.90 -40.00 7.01
C GLY A 241 -20.37 -39.62 6.81
N ASN A 242 -21.09 -39.25 7.86
CA ASN A 242 -22.48 -38.81 7.75
C ASN A 242 -22.55 -37.37 7.23
N THR A 243 -23.59 -37.06 6.46
CA THR A 243 -23.84 -35.68 6.03
C THR A 243 -24.36 -34.87 7.21
N VAL A 244 -23.69 -33.77 7.52
CA VAL A 244 -24.05 -32.84 8.59
C VAL A 244 -24.14 -31.42 8.05
N THR A 245 -24.99 -30.60 8.67
CA THR A 245 -24.97 -29.15 8.43
C THR A 245 -23.73 -28.57 9.08
N VAL A 246 -22.99 -27.77 8.32
CA VAL A 246 -21.83 -27.04 8.82
C VAL A 246 -22.22 -25.56 8.83
N THR A 247 -22.11 -24.96 10.02
CA THR A 247 -22.25 -23.53 10.23
C THR A 247 -20.87 -22.91 10.22
N GLY A 248 -20.63 -21.95 9.32
CA GLY A 248 -19.30 -21.37 9.16
C GLY A 248 -18.93 -20.36 10.24
N THR A 249 -17.72 -19.84 10.12
CA THR A 249 -17.24 -18.74 10.96
C THR A 249 -17.93 -17.43 10.52
N THR A 250 -18.43 -16.67 11.51
CA THR A 250 -19.01 -15.34 11.25
C THR A 250 -17.88 -14.31 11.16
N THR A 251 -17.83 -13.58 10.05
CA THR A 251 -16.86 -12.51 9.79
C THR A 251 -17.58 -11.18 9.75
N GLU A 252 -16.90 -10.08 10.09
CA GLU A 252 -17.46 -8.72 10.03
C GLU A 252 -16.66 -7.84 9.07
N LYS A 253 -17.34 -6.88 8.45
CA LYS A 253 -16.72 -5.83 7.64
C LYS A 253 -17.36 -4.48 7.94
N THR A 254 -16.52 -3.49 8.25
CA THR A 254 -16.94 -2.11 8.44
C THR A 254 -17.35 -1.48 7.11
N ILE A 255 -18.41 -0.68 7.14
CA ILE A 255 -18.83 0.18 6.03
C ILE A 255 -18.24 1.57 6.31
N ASP A 256 -17.21 1.90 5.53
CA ASP A 256 -16.48 3.16 5.57
C ASP A 256 -16.10 3.54 4.14
N ALA A 257 -16.93 4.35 3.51
CA ALA A 257 -16.69 4.84 2.16
C ALA A 257 -15.45 5.75 2.16
N LEU A 258 -14.69 5.73 1.06
CA LEU A 258 -13.75 6.81 0.78
C LEU A 258 -14.54 8.12 0.72
N LYS A 259 -14.21 9.06 1.59
CA LYS A 259 -14.61 10.46 1.42
C LYS A 259 -13.82 11.10 0.30
#